data_AF-A0A5N0EC19-F1
#
_entry.id   AF-A0A5N0EC19-F1
#
_cell.length_a   1.000
_cell.length_b   1.000
_cell.length_c   1.000
_cell.angle_alpha   90.00
_cell.angle_beta   90.00
_cell.angle_gamma   90.00
#
_symmetry.space_group_name_H-M   'P 1'
#
loop_
_entity.id
_entity.type
_entity.pdbx_description
1 polymer ?
#
loop_
_entity_poly.entity_id
_entity_poly.type
_entity_poly.pdbx_seq_one_letter_code
_entity_poly.pdbx_strand_id
1 'polypeptide(L)'
;MTASESIGWQGNTIARCGVVERLNQVGSLVALERVAYAAGATNWYTAHNREDLEKIAHDLRPGSLVSFYFDSRIARAPYTGRVRNELIDFIERDGDALIGWLEPDGVHISMAVVFGAVDIDEEVLDAESDDEVYYGASPARDNDGTDAITVTLPDADGVIRSHAY
;
A
#
# COMPACT_ATOMS: atom_id res chain seq x y z
N MET A 1 21.98 -17.01 -6.62
CA MET A 1 21.19 -16.65 -5.42
C MET A 1 19.84 -17.30 -5.59
N THR A 2 19.43 -18.12 -4.62
CA THR A 2 18.13 -18.80 -4.69
C THR A 2 17.03 -17.86 -4.21
N ALA A 3 15.78 -18.05 -4.65
CA ALA A 3 14.63 -17.26 -4.18
C ALA A 3 14.52 -17.25 -2.64
N SER A 4 14.97 -18.31 -1.97
CA SER A 4 15.00 -18.41 -0.51
C SER A 4 16.00 -17.45 0.15
N GLU A 5 17.11 -17.13 -0.51
CA GLU A 5 18.07 -16.13 -0.01
C GLU A 5 17.54 -14.71 -0.22
N SER A 6 16.79 -14.45 -1.30
CA SER A 6 16.24 -13.12 -1.58
C SER A 6 15.21 -12.66 -0.55
N ILE A 7 14.35 -13.60 -0.17
CA ILE A 7 13.31 -13.45 0.84
C ILE A 7 13.92 -13.07 2.21
N GLY A 8 15.06 -13.68 2.56
CA GLY A 8 15.67 -13.50 3.88
C GLY A 8 16.15 -12.07 4.14
N TRP A 9 16.61 -11.33 3.13
CA TRP A 9 17.07 -9.96 3.33
C TRP A 9 15.98 -8.90 3.19
N GLN A 10 14.92 -9.15 2.42
CA GLN A 10 13.76 -8.24 2.36
C GLN A 10 13.04 -8.20 3.71
N GLY A 11 12.71 -9.36 4.27
CA GLY A 11 12.10 -9.46 5.60
C GLY A 11 12.99 -8.87 6.71
N ASN A 12 14.31 -9.11 6.66
CA ASN A 12 15.25 -8.51 7.61
C ASN A 12 15.34 -6.99 7.47
N THR A 13 15.30 -6.45 6.25
CA THR A 13 15.29 -5.00 6.02
C THR A 13 14.05 -4.36 6.64
N ILE A 14 12.86 -4.92 6.36
CA ILE A 14 11.58 -4.44 6.90
C ILE A 14 11.57 -4.47 8.43
N ALA A 15 12.01 -5.59 9.03
CA ALA A 15 12.08 -5.73 10.48
C ALA A 15 13.05 -4.72 11.13
N ARG A 16 14.19 -4.44 10.51
CA ARG A 16 15.18 -3.49 11.06
C ARG A 16 14.74 -2.03 11.01
N CYS A 17 13.73 -1.70 10.19
CA CYS A 17 13.21 -0.35 10.03
C CYS A 17 12.08 0.00 11.01
N GLY A 18 11.70 -0.91 11.92
CA GLY A 18 10.65 -0.65 12.91
C GLY A 18 9.23 -0.95 12.45
N VAL A 19 9.04 -1.49 11.23
CA VAL A 19 7.72 -1.77 10.65
C VAL A 19 6.97 -2.82 11.46
N VAL A 20 7.67 -3.88 11.90
CA VAL A 20 7.07 -4.98 12.69
C VAL A 20 6.62 -4.47 14.06
N GLU A 21 7.49 -3.71 14.73
CA GLU A 21 7.20 -3.09 16.02
C GLU A 21 6.00 -2.15 15.91
N ARG A 22 5.94 -1.35 14.85
CA ARG A 22 4.86 -0.40 14.65
C ARG A 22 3.55 -1.11 14.34
N LEU A 23 3.55 -2.11 13.45
CA LEU A 23 2.37 -2.94 13.16
C LEU A 23 1.78 -3.55 14.43
N ASN A 24 2.63 -4.09 15.32
CA ASN A 24 2.17 -4.66 16.59
C ASN A 24 1.53 -3.62 17.54
N GLN A 25 1.84 -2.33 17.38
CA GLN A 25 1.26 -1.26 18.20
C GLN A 25 -0.08 -0.77 17.65
N VAL A 26 -0.18 -0.60 16.33
CA VAL A 26 -1.38 -0.01 15.70
C VAL A 26 -2.39 -1.06 15.23
N GLY A 27 -1.97 -2.30 14.99
CA GLY A 27 -2.82 -3.42 14.60
C GLY A 27 -3.12 -3.52 13.10
N SER A 28 -2.75 -2.52 12.29
CA SER A 28 -2.86 -2.59 10.83
C SER A 28 -1.92 -1.62 10.13
N LEU A 29 -1.61 -1.88 8.87
CA LEU A 29 -0.94 -0.94 7.97
C LEU A 29 -1.42 -1.10 6.54
N VAL A 30 -1.21 -0.07 5.73
CA VAL A 30 -1.27 -0.13 4.27
C VAL A 30 0.14 0.07 3.72
N ALA A 31 0.59 -0.80 2.84
CA ALA A 31 1.88 -0.69 2.16
C ALA A 31 1.70 -0.33 0.69
N LEU A 32 2.57 0.56 0.21
CA LEU A 32 2.63 1.00 -1.17
C LEU A 32 4.03 0.77 -1.71
N GLU A 33 4.14 -0.19 -2.62
CA GLU A 33 5.34 -0.43 -3.41
C GLU A 33 5.33 0.43 -4.68
N ARG A 34 6.38 1.22 -4.86
CA ARG A 34 6.63 2.02 -6.07
C ARG A 34 7.66 1.30 -6.93
N VAL A 35 7.23 0.85 -8.11
CA VAL A 35 8.06 0.05 -9.02
C VAL A 35 8.76 0.98 -10.02
N ALA A 36 10.05 1.22 -9.83
CA ALA A 36 10.85 2.11 -10.68
C ALA A 36 10.90 1.67 -12.16
N TYR A 37 10.88 0.36 -12.43
CA TYR A 37 11.07 -0.21 -13.77
C TYR A 37 9.83 -0.19 -14.68
N ALA A 38 8.63 0.12 -14.15
CA ALA A 38 7.37 -0.14 -14.85
C ALA A 38 6.48 1.11 -14.98
N ALA A 39 7.04 2.23 -15.45
CA ALA A 39 6.27 3.42 -15.84
C ALA A 39 5.30 3.97 -14.77
N GLY A 40 5.64 3.86 -13.48
CA GLY A 40 4.79 4.34 -12.38
C GLY A 40 3.78 3.32 -11.85
N ALA A 41 3.88 2.04 -12.22
CA ALA A 41 3.10 0.98 -11.60
C ALA A 41 3.33 0.95 -10.08
N THR A 42 2.24 0.83 -9.34
CA THR A 42 2.23 0.70 -7.89
C THR A 42 1.55 -0.60 -7.49
N ASN A 43 2.09 -1.27 -6.48
CA ASN A 43 1.41 -2.41 -5.84
C ASN A 43 0.99 -1.98 -4.44
N TRP A 44 -0.24 -2.31 -4.08
CA TRP A 44 -0.86 -1.93 -2.82
C TRP A 44 -1.13 -3.16 -1.99
N TYR A 45 -0.85 -3.06 -0.69
CA TYR A 45 -1.03 -4.17 0.23
C TYR A 45 -1.59 -3.70 1.57
N THR A 46 -2.18 -4.61 2.33
CA THR A 46 -2.59 -4.43 3.73
C THR A 46 -2.00 -5.54 4.60
N ALA A 47 -1.67 -5.22 5.84
CA ALA A 47 -1.32 -6.21 6.85
C ALA A 47 -1.99 -5.88 8.18
N HIS A 48 -2.55 -6.90 8.83
CA HIS A 48 -3.13 -6.81 10.17
C HIS A 48 -2.29 -7.52 11.23
N ASN A 49 -1.38 -8.37 10.78
CA ASN A 49 -0.51 -9.15 11.64
C ASN A 49 0.82 -9.44 10.93
N ARG A 50 1.71 -10.09 11.66
CA ARG A 50 3.04 -10.44 11.16
C ARG A 50 3.02 -11.42 9.99
N GLU A 51 2.07 -12.35 9.95
CA GLU A 51 1.95 -13.32 8.86
C GLU A 51 1.59 -12.62 7.55
N ASP A 52 0.67 -11.64 7.59
CA ASP A 52 0.35 -10.81 6.43
C ASP A 52 1.58 -10.03 5.96
N LEU A 53 2.33 -9.43 6.88
CA LEU A 53 3.55 -8.71 6.56
C LEU A 53 4.63 -9.62 5.95
N GLU A 54 4.71 -10.87 6.40
CA GLU A 54 5.60 -11.87 5.81
C GLU A 54 5.18 -12.18 4.36
N LYS A 55 3.88 -12.37 4.07
CA LYS A 55 3.36 -12.52 2.69
C LYS A 55 3.71 -11.33 1.82
N ILE A 56 3.46 -10.11 2.30
CA ILE A 56 3.85 -8.88 1.59
C ILE A 56 5.35 -8.90 1.30
N ALA A 57 6.18 -9.18 2.31
CA ALA A 57 7.64 -9.19 2.14
C ALA A 57 8.13 -10.20 1.08
N HIS A 58 7.39 -11.29 0.87
CA HIS A 58 7.67 -12.27 -0.17
C HIS A 58 7.35 -11.77 -1.58
N ASP A 59 6.32 -10.93 -1.74
CA ASP A 59 5.86 -10.46 -3.05
C ASP A 59 6.53 -9.16 -3.51
N LEU A 60 7.10 -8.40 -2.56
CA LEU A 60 7.83 -7.17 -2.88
C LEU A 60 9.01 -7.43 -3.82
N ARG A 61 9.19 -6.53 -4.79
CA ARG A 61 10.25 -6.62 -5.78
C ARG A 61 11.58 -6.13 -5.21
N PRO A 62 12.69 -6.81 -5.52
CA PRO A 62 14.02 -6.28 -5.27
C PRO A 62 14.21 -4.87 -5.84
N GLY A 63 14.87 -3.99 -5.09
CA GLY A 63 15.18 -2.61 -5.48
C GLY A 63 14.00 -1.64 -5.41
N SER A 64 12.80 -2.10 -5.05
CA SER A 64 11.63 -1.24 -4.98
C SER A 64 11.66 -0.30 -3.77
N LEU A 65 10.96 0.82 -3.92
CA LEU A 65 10.72 1.76 -2.83
C LEU A 65 9.35 1.45 -2.22
N VAL A 66 9.33 1.12 -0.94
CA VAL A 66 8.10 0.71 -0.25
C VAL A 66 7.81 1.66 0.90
N SER A 67 6.61 2.20 0.92
CA SER A 67 6.10 3.03 2.02
C SER A 67 5.07 2.25 2.82
N PHE A 68 5.23 2.19 4.13
CA PHE A 68 4.29 1.60 5.07
C PHE A 68 3.60 2.73 5.83
N TYR A 69 2.28 2.80 5.75
CA TYR A 69 1.44 3.80 6.40
C TYR A 69 0.66 3.15 7.53
N PHE A 70 0.72 3.76 8.72
CA PHE A 70 0.14 3.23 9.96
C PHE A 70 -1.03 4.09 10.47
N ASP A 71 -1.36 5.16 9.74
CA ASP A 71 -2.42 6.10 10.06
C ASP A 71 -3.66 5.86 9.17
N SER A 72 -4.63 6.79 9.23
CA SER A 72 -5.88 6.70 8.50
C SER A 72 -5.86 7.39 7.13
N ARG A 73 -4.68 7.62 6.53
CA ARG A 73 -4.61 8.29 5.22
C ARG A 73 -5.22 7.46 4.09
N ILE A 74 -5.13 6.13 4.21
CA ILE A 74 -5.92 5.16 3.45
C ILE A 74 -6.84 4.48 4.46
N ALA A 75 -8.09 4.89 4.48
CA ALA A 75 -9.11 4.35 5.35
C ALA A 75 -9.67 3.04 4.79
N ARG A 76 -10.21 2.20 5.67
CA ARG A 76 -10.96 0.99 5.34
C ARG A 76 -12.36 1.11 5.92
N ALA A 77 -13.39 1.02 5.09
CA ALA A 77 -14.79 1.06 5.53
C ALA A 77 -15.72 0.40 4.50
N PRO A 78 -16.94 -0.01 4.90
CA PRO A 78 -17.97 -0.41 3.95
C PRO A 78 -18.30 0.72 2.97
N TYR A 79 -18.44 0.41 1.68
CA TYR A 79 -18.82 1.41 0.69
C TYR A 79 -20.24 1.92 0.96
N THR A 80 -20.35 3.21 1.26
CA THR A 80 -21.62 3.89 1.55
C THR A 80 -21.64 5.26 0.89
N GLY A 81 -22.80 5.91 0.86
CA GLY A 81 -22.90 7.30 0.40
C GLY A 81 -21.99 8.28 1.16
N ARG A 82 -21.59 7.94 2.39
CA ARG A 82 -20.58 8.71 3.14
C ARG A 82 -19.19 8.57 2.51
N VAL A 83 -18.74 7.34 2.24
CA VAL A 83 -17.44 7.08 1.58
C VAL A 83 -17.40 7.74 0.21
N ARG A 84 -18.50 7.66 -0.55
CA ARG A 84 -18.63 8.36 -1.84
C ARG A 84 -18.42 9.88 -1.71
N ASN A 85 -19.01 10.51 -0.70
CA ASN A 85 -18.82 11.94 -0.47
C ASN A 85 -17.39 12.26 -0.04
N GLU A 86 -16.77 11.46 0.83
CA GLU A 86 -15.37 11.65 1.24
C GLU A 86 -14.41 11.53 0.04
N LEU A 87 -14.67 10.62 -0.89
CA LEU A 87 -13.92 10.51 -2.16
C LEU A 87 -14.06 11.76 -3.03
N ILE A 88 -15.28 12.30 -3.16
CA ILE A 88 -15.50 13.56 -3.89
C ILE A 88 -14.74 14.71 -3.22
N ASP A 89 -14.78 14.79 -1.89
CA ASP A 89 -14.05 15.82 -1.14
C ASP A 89 -12.52 15.73 -1.39
N PHE A 90 -11.96 14.51 -1.48
CA PHE A 90 -10.55 14.33 -1.86
C PHE A 90 -10.27 14.78 -3.29
N ILE A 91 -11.11 14.40 -4.26
CA ILE A 91 -10.98 14.83 -5.66
C ILE A 91 -11.03 16.35 -5.79
N GLU A 92 -11.97 17.02 -5.12
CA GLU A 92 -12.10 18.48 -5.16
C GLU A 92 -10.90 19.20 -4.54
N ARG A 93 -10.32 18.62 -3.48
CA ARG A 93 -9.19 19.20 -2.75
C ARG A 93 -7.84 18.96 -3.44
N ASP A 94 -7.60 17.71 -3.85
CA ASP A 94 -6.27 17.22 -4.25
C ASP A 94 -6.18 16.91 -5.75
N GLY A 95 -7.31 16.83 -6.45
CA GLY A 95 -7.41 16.55 -7.89
C GLY A 95 -7.62 15.07 -8.23
N ASP A 96 -7.41 14.17 -7.27
CA ASP A 96 -7.65 12.74 -7.39
C ASP A 96 -8.05 12.12 -6.05
N ALA A 97 -8.53 10.88 -6.11
CA ALA A 97 -8.66 10.00 -4.97
C ALA A 97 -8.33 8.55 -5.35
N LEU A 98 -8.15 7.72 -4.34
CA LEU A 98 -7.94 6.29 -4.47
C LEU A 98 -9.15 5.54 -3.92
N ILE A 99 -9.55 4.49 -4.62
CA ILE A 99 -10.51 3.49 -4.15
C ILE A 99 -10.03 2.09 -4.57
N GLY A 100 -10.18 1.10 -3.70
CA GLY A 100 -9.74 -0.25 -3.99
C GLY A 100 -10.36 -1.31 -3.10
N TRP A 101 -10.18 -2.56 -3.50
CA TRP A 101 -10.75 -3.73 -2.83
C TRP A 101 -9.66 -4.73 -2.47
N LEU A 102 -9.88 -5.44 -1.36
CA LEU A 102 -9.00 -6.53 -0.96
C LEU A 102 -9.16 -7.70 -1.92
N GLU A 103 -8.05 -8.17 -2.46
CA GLU A 103 -8.02 -9.37 -3.29
C GLU A 103 -8.23 -10.64 -2.44
N PRO A 104 -8.60 -11.79 -3.06
CA PRO A 104 -8.91 -13.03 -2.34
C PRO A 104 -7.77 -13.61 -1.49
N ASP A 105 -6.53 -13.17 -1.69
CA ASP A 105 -5.39 -13.61 -0.90
C ASP A 105 -5.27 -12.93 0.47
N GLY A 106 -6.09 -11.89 0.69
CA GLY A 106 -6.20 -11.19 1.96
C GLY A 106 -5.09 -10.17 2.23
N VAL A 107 -4.19 -9.91 1.28
CA VAL A 107 -3.10 -8.93 1.46
C VAL A 107 -2.99 -7.93 0.31
N HIS A 108 -3.29 -8.30 -0.94
CA HIS A 108 -3.23 -7.36 -2.06
C HIS A 108 -4.48 -6.49 -2.13
N ILE A 109 -4.30 -5.22 -2.49
CA ILE A 109 -5.40 -4.31 -2.75
C ILE A 109 -5.37 -3.95 -4.23
N SER A 110 -6.45 -4.24 -4.94
CA SER A 110 -6.67 -3.74 -6.29
C SER A 110 -7.13 -2.28 -6.18
N MET A 111 -6.21 -1.34 -6.37
CA MET A 111 -6.43 0.10 -6.21
C MET A 111 -6.57 0.80 -7.55
N ALA A 112 -7.60 1.63 -7.69
CA ALA A 112 -7.85 2.52 -8.81
C ALA A 112 -7.68 3.99 -8.40
N VAL A 113 -7.25 4.83 -9.35
CA VAL A 113 -7.22 6.29 -9.20
C VAL A 113 -8.45 6.86 -9.88
N VAL A 114 -9.24 7.64 -9.14
CA VAL A 114 -10.46 8.28 -9.63
C VAL A 114 -10.27 9.80 -9.64
N PHE A 115 -10.76 10.45 -10.70
CA PHE A 115 -10.63 11.89 -10.93
C PHE A 115 -11.98 12.62 -10.93
N GLY A 116 -13.09 11.87 -10.80
CA GLY A 116 -14.42 12.44 -10.74
C GLY A 116 -15.48 11.46 -10.26
N ALA A 117 -16.69 11.98 -10.04
CA ALA A 117 -17.82 11.18 -9.60
C ALA A 117 -18.20 10.07 -10.59
N VAL A 118 -17.98 10.27 -11.89
CA VAL A 118 -18.23 9.26 -12.92
C VAL A 118 -17.28 8.08 -12.76
N ASP A 119 -15.98 8.34 -12.56
CA ASP A 119 -14.98 7.29 -12.33
C ASP A 119 -15.30 6.48 -11.07
N ILE A 120 -15.74 7.15 -10.00
CA ILE A 120 -16.20 6.45 -8.79
C ILE A 120 -17.35 5.52 -9.14
N ASP A 121 -18.38 6.05 -9.81
CA ASP A 121 -19.57 5.26 -10.14
C ASP A 121 -19.21 4.07 -11.03
N GLU A 122 -18.26 4.20 -11.97
CA GLU A 122 -17.72 3.13 -12.81
C GLU A 122 -17.01 2.04 -11.99
N GLU A 123 -16.12 2.42 -11.06
CA GLU A 123 -15.37 1.48 -10.22
C GLU A 123 -16.27 0.69 -9.25
N VAL A 124 -17.37 1.29 -8.76
CA VAL A 124 -18.32 0.62 -7.86
C VAL A 124 -19.48 -0.08 -8.56
N LEU A 125 -19.53 -0.09 -9.92
CA LEU A 125 -20.60 -0.77 -10.65
C LEU A 125 -20.71 -2.27 -10.29
N ASP A 126 -19.57 -2.90 -10.04
CA ASP A 126 -19.46 -4.32 -9.73
C ASP A 126 -19.34 -4.61 -8.23
N ALA A 127 -19.32 -3.58 -7.38
CA ALA A 127 -19.19 -3.74 -5.93
C ALA A 127 -20.52 -4.20 -5.30
N GLU A 128 -20.48 -5.20 -4.43
CA GLU A 128 -21.64 -5.60 -3.65
C GLU A 128 -21.91 -4.56 -2.54
N SER A 129 -23.18 -4.38 -2.19
CA SER A 129 -23.54 -3.53 -1.06
C SER A 129 -22.93 -4.10 0.23
N ASP A 130 -22.17 -3.26 0.95
CA ASP A 130 -21.38 -3.58 2.16
C ASP A 130 -19.96 -4.13 1.93
N ASP A 131 -19.47 -4.17 0.69
CA ASP A 131 -18.06 -4.47 0.44
C ASP A 131 -17.15 -3.46 1.14
N GLU A 132 -16.14 -3.97 1.85
CA GLU A 132 -15.12 -3.15 2.47
C GLU A 132 -14.18 -2.61 1.40
N VAL A 133 -14.12 -1.29 1.31
CA VAL A 133 -13.22 -0.57 0.40
C VAL A 133 -12.08 0.07 1.17
N TYR A 134 -10.93 0.12 0.51
CA TYR A 134 -9.81 0.97 0.87
C TYR A 134 -9.93 2.27 0.09
N TYR A 135 -9.85 3.41 0.76
CA TYR A 135 -10.03 4.69 0.09
C TYR A 135 -9.26 5.82 0.77
N GLY A 136 -8.91 6.86 0.01
CA GLY A 136 -8.16 7.99 0.53
C GLY A 136 -7.59 8.88 -0.55
N ALA A 137 -6.82 9.88 -0.14
CA ALA A 137 -5.99 10.66 -1.08
C ALA A 137 -4.72 9.89 -1.42
N SER A 138 -4.13 10.15 -2.59
CA SER A 138 -2.84 9.57 -2.97
C SER A 138 -1.74 9.99 -1.97
N PRO A 139 -1.16 9.05 -1.21
CA PRO A 139 -0.29 9.39 -0.11
C PRO A 139 1.10 9.79 -0.62
N ALA A 140 1.63 10.87 -0.05
CA ALA A 140 2.98 11.31 -0.30
C ALA A 140 4.02 10.26 0.15
N ARG A 141 5.24 10.41 -0.35
CA ARG A 141 6.40 9.66 0.12
C ARG A 141 6.87 10.25 1.46
N ASP A 142 6.24 9.84 2.54
CA ASP A 142 6.57 10.28 3.90
C ASP A 142 7.46 9.25 4.62
N ASN A 143 8.24 9.73 5.59
CA ASN A 143 9.10 8.89 6.41
C ASN A 143 9.39 9.56 7.76
N ASP A 144 8.37 9.65 8.62
CA ASP A 144 8.48 10.23 9.96
C ASP A 144 8.79 9.19 11.06
N GLY A 145 8.76 7.90 10.71
CA GLY A 145 9.02 6.80 11.62
C GLY A 145 7.86 6.48 12.57
N THR A 146 6.75 7.22 12.50
CA THR A 146 5.59 7.09 13.39
C THR A 146 4.33 6.76 12.61
N ASP A 147 3.95 7.60 11.66
CA ASP A 147 2.75 7.45 10.84
C ASP A 147 3.10 6.89 9.46
N ALA A 148 4.34 7.09 9.02
CA ALA A 148 4.89 6.49 7.80
C ALA A 148 6.35 6.04 7.96
N ILE A 149 6.66 4.83 7.47
CA ILE A 149 8.02 4.33 7.30
C ILE A 149 8.24 4.02 5.82
N THR A 150 9.22 4.68 5.20
CA THR A 150 9.58 4.41 3.80
C THR A 150 10.98 3.82 3.72
N VAL A 151 11.12 2.70 3.00
CA VAL A 151 12.37 1.96 2.83
C VAL A 151 12.63 1.61 1.37
N THR A 152 13.89 1.68 0.96
CA THR A 152 14.33 1.10 -0.31
C THR A 152 14.79 -0.33 -0.02
N LEU A 153 14.16 -1.30 -0.66
CA LEU A 153 14.59 -2.68 -0.56
C LEU A 153 15.92 -2.86 -1.30
N PRO A 154 16.82 -3.72 -0.81
CA PRO A 154 18.01 -4.07 -1.57
C PRO A 154 17.65 -4.65 -2.95
N ASP A 155 18.58 -4.59 -3.90
CA ASP A 155 18.44 -5.24 -5.20
C ASP A 155 18.60 -6.76 -5.08
N ALA A 156 18.39 -7.51 -6.17
CA ALA A 156 18.46 -8.97 -6.18
C ALA A 156 19.80 -9.56 -5.70
N ASP A 157 20.85 -8.74 -5.64
CA ASP A 157 22.18 -9.08 -5.12
C ASP A 157 22.41 -8.69 -3.66
N GLY A 158 21.37 -8.19 -2.97
CA GLY A 158 21.41 -7.78 -1.56
C GLY A 158 21.99 -6.39 -1.32
N VAL A 159 22.28 -5.62 -2.37
CA VAL A 159 22.84 -4.26 -2.26
C VAL A 159 21.75 -3.22 -2.35
N ILE A 160 21.70 -2.27 -1.40
CA ILE A 160 20.84 -1.09 -1.51
C ILE A 160 21.58 -0.06 -2.34
N ARG A 161 21.07 0.23 -3.55
CA ARG A 161 21.59 1.30 -4.40
C ARG A 161 20.73 2.54 -4.23
N SER A 162 21.38 3.67 -3.94
CA SER A 162 20.72 4.96 -3.70
C SER A 162 20.26 5.67 -4.98
N HIS A 163 20.43 5.07 -6.16
CA HIS A 163 19.97 5.60 -7.44
C HIS A 163 19.17 4.53 -8.19
N ALA A 164 17.96 4.88 -8.61
CA ALA A 164 17.26 4.16 -9.66
C ALA A 164 18.00 4.41 -10.98
N TYR A 165 18.26 3.35 -11.75
CA TYR A 165 18.57 3.48 -13.18
C TYR A 165 17.28 3.74 -13.96
#